data_AF-A0AAV2SHX1-F1
#
_entry.id   AF-A0AAV2SHX1-F1
#
_cell.length_a   1.000
_cell.length_b   1.000
_cell.length_c   1.000
_cell.angle_alpha   90.00
_cell.angle_beta   90.00
_cell.angle_gamma   90.00
#
_symmetry.space_group_name_H-M   'P 1'
#
loop_
_entity.id
_entity.type
_entity.pdbx_description
1 polymer ?
#
loop_
_entity_poly.entity_id
_entity_poly.type
_entity_poly.pdbx_seq_one_letter_code
_entity_poly.pdbx_strand_id
1 'polypeptide(L)'
;ETEESISEWEYLPPVGPRPHKGFVGLKNAGATCYMNSVLQQLYMIPQIRCGKHGVLVAEGAATDPDEDFSGEERIEQENNMESTEEEVSGSGSSSDESRKEYHIGILKQVQAIFAHLACSKLQYYVPRGLWKHF
;
A
#
# COMPACT_ATOMS: atom_id res chain seq x y z
N GLU A 1 24.99 34.65 23.89
CA GLU A 1 24.56 33.93 22.68
C GLU A 1 23.85 32.67 23.16
N THR A 2 22.55 32.57 22.93
CA THR A 2 21.77 31.36 23.22
C THR A 2 22.12 30.34 22.14
N GLU A 3 22.85 29.28 22.50
CA GLU A 3 22.98 28.09 21.66
C GLU A 3 21.57 27.53 21.43
N GLU A 4 21.07 27.64 20.21
CA GLU A 4 19.89 26.90 19.79
C GLU A 4 20.21 25.41 19.88
N SER A 5 19.55 24.71 20.80
CA SER A 5 19.67 23.26 20.94
C SER A 5 19.23 22.60 19.63
N ILE A 6 20.06 21.71 19.07
CA ILE A 6 19.71 20.87 17.92
C ILE A 6 18.39 20.17 18.23
N SER A 7 17.32 20.60 17.58
CA SER A 7 15.95 20.15 17.86
C SER A 7 15.60 18.85 17.14
N GLU A 8 16.29 18.51 16.06
CA GLU A 8 15.92 17.40 15.19
C GLU A 8 17.14 16.64 14.68
N TRP A 9 17.06 15.31 14.78
CA TRP A 9 18.02 14.34 14.25
C TRP A 9 17.53 13.70 12.94
N GLU A 10 16.76 14.43 12.13
CA GLU A 10 16.21 13.93 10.86
C GLU A 10 17.21 14.07 9.71
N TYR A 11 18.38 13.45 9.84
CA TYR A 11 19.30 13.33 8.72
C TYR A 11 18.75 12.32 7.71
N LEU A 12 18.21 12.83 6.59
CA LEU A 12 17.83 12.02 5.44
C LEU A 12 18.97 12.06 4.41
N PRO A 13 19.77 11.00 4.26
CA PRO A 13 20.81 10.98 3.23
C PRO A 13 20.16 11.11 1.85
N PRO A 14 20.85 11.71 0.87
CA PRO A 14 20.37 11.77 -0.50
C PRO A 14 20.04 10.37 -1.02
N VAL A 15 18.77 10.16 -1.43
CA VAL A 15 18.32 8.87 -1.94
C VAL A 15 18.56 8.84 -3.44
N GLY A 16 19.60 8.12 -3.84
CA GLY A 16 19.91 7.88 -5.25
C GLY A 16 19.01 6.84 -5.91
N PRO A 17 19.22 6.55 -7.20
CA PRO A 17 18.54 5.45 -7.87
C PRO A 17 18.87 4.10 -7.22
N ARG A 18 18.00 3.11 -7.43
CA ARG A 18 18.24 1.71 -7.03
C ARG A 18 19.51 1.18 -7.73
N PRO A 19 20.49 0.64 -6.99
CA PRO A 19 21.65 -0.01 -7.58
C PRO A 19 21.24 -1.18 -8.49
N HIS A 20 22.06 -1.51 -9.49
CA HIS A 20 21.79 -2.65 -10.37
C HIS A 20 21.71 -3.95 -9.55
N LYS A 21 20.60 -4.70 -9.70
CA LYS A 21 20.26 -5.87 -8.85
C LYS A 21 20.11 -5.58 -7.35
N GLY A 22 20.00 -4.32 -6.93
CA GLY A 22 19.68 -3.96 -5.55
C GLY A 22 18.25 -4.38 -5.17
N PHE A 23 17.94 -4.43 -3.89
CA PHE A 23 16.57 -4.62 -3.41
C PHE A 23 15.85 -3.27 -3.22
N VAL A 24 14.53 -3.31 -3.06
CA VAL A 24 13.69 -2.16 -2.75
C VAL A 24 13.21 -2.29 -1.30
N GLY A 25 13.36 -1.23 -0.52
CA GLY A 25 12.88 -1.13 0.86
C GLY A 25 11.41 -0.71 0.95
N LEU A 26 10.88 -0.73 2.16
CA LEU A 26 9.59 -0.11 2.50
C LEU A 26 9.82 0.99 3.53
N LYS A 27 9.21 2.16 3.33
CA LYS A 27 9.30 3.26 4.29
C LYS A 27 8.57 2.87 5.58
N ASN A 28 9.19 3.13 6.72
CA ASN A 28 8.51 3.06 8.02
C ASN A 28 7.72 4.34 8.27
N ALA A 29 6.51 4.22 8.78
CA ALA A 29 5.68 5.34 9.24
C ALA A 29 5.26 5.10 10.69
N GLY A 30 6.17 5.36 11.64
CA GLY A 30 5.95 5.03 13.04
C GLY A 30 5.97 3.52 13.27
N ALA A 31 4.82 2.96 13.66
CA ALA A 31 4.68 1.57 14.12
C ALA A 31 4.51 0.51 13.00
N THR A 32 4.98 0.77 11.76
CA THR A 32 4.76 -0.13 10.62
C THR A 32 5.89 -1.14 10.37
N CYS A 33 6.98 -1.08 11.14
CA CYS A 33 8.20 -1.87 10.89
C CYS A 33 7.99 -3.39 10.97
N TYR A 34 7.04 -3.84 11.82
CA TYR A 34 6.70 -5.25 11.95
C TYR A 34 6.07 -5.79 10.65
N MET A 35 5.09 -5.07 10.09
CA MET A 35 4.46 -5.45 8.81
C MET A 35 5.44 -5.36 7.66
N ASN A 36 6.26 -4.32 7.60
CA ASN A 36 7.27 -4.18 6.56
C ASN A 36 8.22 -5.40 6.54
N SER A 37 8.64 -5.87 7.71
CA SER A 37 9.51 -7.05 7.82
C SER A 37 8.82 -8.34 7.35
N VAL A 38 7.55 -8.54 7.71
CA VAL A 38 6.75 -9.69 7.27
C VAL A 38 6.55 -9.67 5.74
N LEU A 39 6.16 -8.53 5.18
CA LEU A 39 5.94 -8.39 3.73
C LEU A 39 7.22 -8.64 2.93
N GLN A 40 8.34 -8.09 3.39
CA GLN A 40 9.66 -8.33 2.76
C GLN A 40 10.05 -9.81 2.83
N GLN A 41 9.81 -10.47 3.96
CA GLN A 41 10.13 -11.89 4.11
C GLN A 41 9.26 -12.79 3.22
N LEU A 42 7.97 -12.48 3.08
CA LEU A 42 7.05 -13.18 2.18
C LEU A 42 7.41 -12.94 0.70
N TYR A 43 7.79 -11.72 0.34
CA TYR A 43 8.19 -11.36 -1.02
C TYR A 43 9.42 -12.15 -1.51
N MET A 44 10.35 -12.50 -0.61
CA MET A 44 11.53 -13.28 -0.97
C MET A 44 11.23 -14.74 -1.32
N ILE A 45 10.01 -15.23 -1.07
CA ILE A 45 9.59 -16.59 -1.38
C ILE A 45 8.97 -16.60 -2.80
N PRO A 46 9.64 -17.16 -3.83
CA PRO A 46 9.18 -17.04 -5.21
C PRO A 46 7.77 -17.60 -5.46
N GLN A 47 7.40 -18.66 -4.74
CA GLN A 47 6.07 -19.28 -4.84
C GLN A 47 4.96 -18.35 -4.34
N ILE A 48 5.23 -17.57 -3.29
CA ILE A 48 4.28 -16.57 -2.75
C ILE A 48 4.27 -15.34 -3.65
N ARG A 49 5.43 -14.92 -4.15
CA ARG A 49 5.53 -13.72 -4.98
C ARG A 49 4.89 -13.89 -6.36
N CYS A 50 5.35 -14.87 -7.13
CA CYS A 50 5.03 -15.03 -8.55
C CYS A 50 4.79 -16.49 -8.96
N GLY A 51 4.46 -17.36 -8.00
CA GLY A 51 4.00 -18.71 -8.32
C GLY A 51 2.65 -18.69 -9.03
N LYS A 52 2.16 -19.88 -9.45
CA LYS A 52 0.87 -20.03 -10.16
C LYS A 52 -0.32 -19.38 -9.44
N HIS A 53 -0.27 -19.31 -8.12
CA HIS A 53 -1.27 -18.65 -7.26
C HIS A 53 -0.60 -17.62 -6.33
N GLY A 54 0.51 -17.03 -6.77
CA GLY A 54 1.25 -16.03 -6.02
C GLY A 54 0.55 -14.67 -6.05
N VAL A 55 0.93 -13.79 -5.13
CA VAL A 55 0.36 -12.45 -4.94
C VAL A 55 0.33 -11.66 -6.26
N LEU A 56 1.44 -11.62 -7.01
CA LEU A 56 1.51 -10.86 -8.26
C LEU A 56 0.61 -11.41 -9.38
N VAL A 57 0.14 -12.64 -9.27
CA VAL A 57 -0.68 -13.33 -10.27
C VAL A 57 -2.12 -13.49 -9.80
N ALA A 58 -2.43 -13.04 -8.58
CA ALA A 58 -3.78 -13.15 -8.02
C ALA A 58 -4.76 -12.28 -8.82
N GLU A 59 -5.86 -12.90 -9.25
CA GLU A 59 -6.91 -12.23 -10.01
C GLU A 59 -7.92 -11.56 -9.09
N GLY A 60 -8.65 -10.56 -9.60
CA GLY A 60 -9.73 -9.88 -8.87
C GLY A 60 -9.28 -8.78 -7.90
N ALA A 61 -7.98 -8.52 -7.81
CA ALA A 61 -7.42 -7.35 -7.11
C ALA A 61 -6.53 -6.55 -8.08
N ALA A 62 -6.42 -5.23 -7.85
CA ALA A 62 -5.65 -4.30 -8.69
C ALA A 62 -5.99 -4.39 -10.21
N THR A 63 -7.27 -4.41 -10.56
CA THR A 63 -7.74 -4.61 -11.94
C THR A 63 -7.76 -3.35 -12.81
N ASP A 64 -7.76 -2.18 -12.18
CA ASP A 64 -7.74 -0.89 -12.88
C ASP A 64 -6.29 -0.55 -13.29
N PRO A 65 -5.97 -0.45 -14.59
CA PRO A 65 -4.64 -0.09 -15.06
C PRO A 65 -4.26 1.36 -14.74
N ASP A 66 -5.24 2.22 -14.46
CA ASP A 66 -5.05 3.64 -14.12
C ASP A 66 -5.13 3.89 -12.61
N GLU A 67 -5.12 2.82 -11.81
CA GLU A 67 -5.12 2.89 -10.35
C GLU A 67 -3.84 3.59 -9.85
N ASP A 68 -4.05 4.62 -9.04
CA ASP A 68 -2.95 5.42 -8.49
C ASP A 68 -2.49 4.89 -7.12
N PHE A 69 -1.34 4.22 -7.12
CA PHE A 69 -0.69 3.71 -5.91
C PHE A 69 0.33 4.69 -5.29
N SER A 70 0.44 5.92 -5.80
CA SER A 70 1.31 6.95 -5.22
C SER A 70 0.85 7.36 -3.83
N GLY A 71 -0.46 7.28 -3.58
CA GLY A 71 -1.11 7.77 -2.36
C GLY A 71 -1.03 9.29 -2.20
N GLU A 72 -0.79 10.02 -3.29
CA GLU A 72 -1.06 11.46 -3.37
C GLU A 72 -2.59 11.62 -3.39
N GLU A 73 -3.14 12.41 -2.47
CA GLU A 73 -4.57 12.69 -2.49
C GLU A 73 -4.88 13.45 -3.78
N ARG A 74 -5.64 12.83 -4.69
CA ARG A 74 -6.29 13.57 -5.76
C ARG A 74 -7.15 14.62 -5.08
N ILE A 75 -6.89 15.90 -5.36
CA ILE A 75 -7.74 17.00 -4.93
C ILE A 75 -9.03 16.88 -5.75
N GLU A 76 -9.86 15.91 -5.42
CA GLU A 76 -11.22 15.81 -5.94
C GLU A 76 -12.04 16.79 -5.11
N GLN A 77 -12.47 17.88 -5.75
CA GLN A 77 -13.49 18.76 -5.20
C GLN A 77 -14.71 17.90 -4.89
N GLU A 78 -14.96 17.64 -3.62
CA GLU A 78 -16.21 17.06 -3.13
C GLU A 78 -17.36 18.03 -3.45
N ASN A 79 -17.86 17.97 -4.68
CA ASN A 79 -19.16 18.51 -5.04
C ASN A 79 -20.13 17.34 -5.19
N ASN A 80 -20.84 17.10 -4.10
CA ASN A 80 -22.24 16.71 -4.03
C ASN A 80 -22.69 15.48 -4.84
N MET A 81 -22.86 14.36 -4.15
CA MET A 81 -23.90 13.38 -4.50
C MET A 81 -24.55 12.85 -3.23
N GLU A 82 -25.40 13.68 -2.63
CA GLU A 82 -26.51 13.22 -1.80
C GLU A 82 -27.42 12.35 -2.68
N SER A 83 -27.63 11.09 -2.31
CA SER A 83 -28.58 10.20 -2.98
C SER A 83 -29.14 9.18 -2.00
N THR A 84 -30.23 9.60 -1.37
CA THR A 84 -31.45 8.84 -1.07
C THR A 84 -31.29 7.45 -0.44
N GLU A 85 -31.53 7.41 0.86
CA GLU A 85 -31.85 6.20 1.63
C GLU A 85 -33.20 5.62 1.15
N GLU A 86 -33.19 4.69 0.19
CA GLU A 86 -34.30 3.77 -0.02
C GLU A 86 -34.03 2.47 0.76
N GLU A 87 -34.78 2.30 1.85
CA GLU A 87 -34.83 1.06 2.62
C GLU A 87 -35.34 -0.09 1.75
N VAL A 88 -34.44 -1.01 1.34
CA VAL A 88 -34.83 -2.34 0.91
C VAL A 88 -34.22 -3.38 1.85
N SER A 89 -35.13 -4.07 2.52
CA SER A 89 -34.91 -5.12 3.50
C SER A 89 -34.27 -6.37 2.89
N GLY A 90 -33.00 -6.61 3.22
CA GLY A 90 -32.22 -7.80 2.84
C GLY A 90 -31.32 -8.27 3.98
N SER A 91 -31.94 -8.70 5.07
CA SER A 91 -31.31 -9.16 6.32
C SER A 91 -30.45 -10.41 6.10
N GLY A 92 -29.12 -10.24 6.01
CA GLY A 92 -28.13 -11.33 6.09
C GLY A 92 -26.89 -11.20 5.21
N SER A 93 -26.92 -10.41 4.12
CA SER A 93 -25.84 -10.44 3.09
C SER A 93 -24.88 -9.24 3.10
N SER A 94 -25.26 -8.12 3.72
CA SER A 94 -24.51 -6.86 3.62
C SER A 94 -23.14 -6.87 4.34
N SER A 95 -23.03 -7.58 5.47
CA SER A 95 -21.78 -7.64 6.25
C SER A 95 -20.71 -8.53 5.61
N ASP A 96 -21.12 -9.54 4.84
CA ASP A 96 -20.19 -10.42 4.14
C ASP A 96 -19.62 -9.75 2.89
N GLU A 97 -20.42 -8.95 2.18
CA GLU A 97 -19.93 -8.17 1.03
C GLU A 97 -18.93 -7.09 1.45
N SER A 98 -19.20 -6.35 2.54
CA SER A 98 -18.24 -5.35 3.04
C SER A 98 -16.92 -6.00 3.51
N ARG A 99 -16.98 -7.19 4.12
CA ARG A 99 -15.78 -7.95 4.48
C ARG A 99 -14.98 -8.39 3.26
N LYS A 100 -15.66 -8.88 2.21
CA LYS A 100 -14.99 -9.24 0.95
C LYS A 100 -14.31 -8.04 0.32
N GLU A 101 -15.00 -6.90 0.26
CA GLU A 101 -14.46 -5.67 -0.29
C GLU A 101 -13.21 -5.19 0.49
N TYR A 102 -13.25 -5.24 1.82
CA TYR A 102 -12.07 -4.97 2.65
C TYR A 102 -10.91 -5.92 2.34
N HIS A 103 -11.15 -7.23 2.24
CA HIS A 103 -10.11 -8.21 1.92
C HIS A 103 -9.51 -8.00 0.53
N ILE A 104 -10.34 -7.67 -0.47
CA ILE A 104 -9.89 -7.32 -1.82
C ILE A 104 -9.05 -6.05 -1.79
N GLY A 105 -9.48 -5.04 -1.02
CA GLY A 105 -8.72 -3.81 -0.81
C GLY A 105 -7.33 -4.07 -0.22
N ILE A 106 -7.23 -4.90 0.82
CA ILE A 106 -5.95 -5.33 1.39
C ILE A 106 -5.09 -6.04 0.35
N LEU A 107 -5.66 -7.01 -0.39
CA LEU A 107 -4.93 -7.75 -1.41
C LEU A 107 -4.39 -6.82 -2.49
N LYS A 108 -5.18 -5.84 -2.94
CA LYS A 108 -4.77 -4.79 -3.88
C LYS A 108 -3.54 -4.03 -3.37
N GLN A 109 -3.53 -3.61 -2.10
CA GLN A 109 -2.39 -2.91 -1.52
C GLN A 109 -1.14 -3.81 -1.41
N VAL A 110 -1.32 -5.08 -1.04
CA VAL A 110 -0.21 -6.05 -0.96
C VAL A 110 0.36 -6.36 -2.34
N GLN A 111 -0.49 -6.47 -3.37
CA GLN A 111 -0.07 -6.61 -4.76
C GLN A 111 0.75 -5.43 -5.25
N ALA A 112 0.30 -4.20 -4.98
CA ALA A 112 1.03 -2.99 -5.32
C ALA A 112 2.43 -2.97 -4.65
N ILE A 113 2.50 -3.34 -3.37
CA ILE A 113 3.78 -3.46 -2.66
C ILE A 113 4.70 -4.46 -3.38
N PHE A 114 4.21 -5.66 -3.68
CA PHE A 114 5.02 -6.69 -4.34
C PHE A 114 5.49 -6.23 -5.73
N ALA A 115 4.63 -5.52 -6.47
CA ALA A 115 4.95 -4.98 -7.78
C ALA A 115 6.05 -3.90 -7.68
N HIS A 116 5.96 -3.00 -6.71
CA HIS A 116 7.01 -2.02 -6.45
C HIS A 116 8.33 -2.68 -6.01
N LEU A 117 8.28 -3.71 -5.17
CA LEU A 117 9.48 -4.46 -4.75
C LEU A 117 10.17 -5.14 -5.94
N ALA A 118 9.40 -5.61 -6.92
CA ALA A 118 9.92 -6.22 -8.14
C ALA A 118 10.50 -5.18 -9.11
N CYS A 119 9.69 -4.17 -9.46
CA CYS A 119 9.91 -3.38 -10.67
C CYS A 119 10.37 -1.94 -10.41
N SER A 120 10.30 -1.43 -9.17
CA SER A 120 10.66 -0.04 -8.89
C SER A 120 12.13 0.25 -9.16
N LYS A 121 12.38 1.44 -9.73
CA LYS A 121 13.72 2.04 -9.89
C LYS A 121 14.16 2.83 -8.65
N LEU A 122 13.24 3.05 -7.70
CA LEU A 122 13.52 3.71 -6.44
C LEU A 122 14.09 2.70 -5.43
N GLN A 123 14.85 3.21 -4.45
CA GLN A 123 15.41 2.38 -3.39
C GLN A 123 14.37 1.92 -2.37
N TYR A 124 13.22 2.60 -2.27
CA TYR A 124 12.11 2.19 -1.41
C TYR A 124 10.76 2.59 -2.00
N TYR A 125 9.71 1.94 -1.52
CA TYR A 125 8.32 2.31 -1.76
C TYR A 125 7.65 2.79 -0.47
N VAL A 126 6.67 3.68 -0.60
CA VAL A 126 5.88 4.23 0.51
C VAL A 126 4.46 3.64 0.44
N PRO A 127 4.14 2.62 1.24
CA PRO A 127 2.87 1.91 1.13
C PRO A 127 1.71 2.66 1.81
N ARG A 128 1.42 3.87 1.34
CA ARG A 128 0.40 4.76 1.92
C ARG A 128 -0.99 4.13 1.93
N GLY A 129 -1.37 3.46 0.84
CA GLY A 129 -2.67 2.79 0.75
C GLY A 129 -2.82 1.70 1.81
N LEU A 130 -1.77 0.91 2.06
CA LEU A 130 -1.77 -0.09 3.12
C LEU A 130 -1.95 0.53 4.52
N TRP A 131 -1.33 1.69 4.79
CA TRP A 131 -1.46 2.37 6.08
C TRP A 131 -2.88 2.81 6.40
N LYS A 132 -3.72 3.08 5.38
CA LYS A 132 -5.14 3.42 5.59
C LYS A 132 -5.96 2.25 6.14
N HIS A 133 -5.42 1.03 6.12
CA HIS A 133 -6.09 -0.16 6.64
C HIS A 133 -5.61 -0.59 8.04
N PHE A 134 -4.69 0.16 8.66
CA PHE A 134 -4.10 -0.12 9.97
C PHE A 134 -4.26 1.04 10.95
#